data_AF-A0A369LIS9-F1
#
_entry.id   AF-A0A369LIS9-F1
#
_cell.length_a   1.000
_cell.length_b   1.000
_cell.length_c   1.000
_cell.angle_alpha   90.00
_cell.angle_beta   90.00
_cell.angle_gamma   90.00
#
_symmetry.space_group_name_H-M   'P 1'
#
loop_
_entity.id
_entity.type
_entity.pdbx_description
1 polymer ?
#
loop_
_entity_poly.entity_id
_entity_poly.type
_entity_poly.pdbx_seq_one_letter_code
_entity_poly.pdbx_strand_id
1 'polypeptide(L)' 'MDVNDYDALMEAIKGSASKIFELANTEEEVCRLEKAIHHEVMYLAAIAQSDRIKPPQGWDLLGR' A
#
# COMPACT_ATOMS: atom_id res chain seq x y z
N MET A 1 9.22 0.53 -15.79
CA MET A 1 9.57 1.09 -14.48
C MET A 1 11.03 0.74 -14.31
N ASP A 2 11.91 1.74 -14.29
CA ASP A 2 13.32 1.47 -14.01
C ASP A 2 13.42 0.92 -12.58
N VAL A 3 14.31 -0.05 -12.34
CA VAL A 3 14.50 -0.66 -11.01
C VAL A 3 14.85 0.42 -9.98
N ASN A 4 15.57 1.46 -10.43
CA ASN A 4 15.91 2.64 -9.62
C ASN A 4 14.68 3.44 -9.15
N ASP A 5 13.61 3.52 -9.95
CA ASP A 5 12.40 4.26 -9.58
C ASP A 5 11.59 3.51 -8.52
N TYR A 6 11.55 2.18 -8.60
CA TYR A 6 10.85 1.35 -7.63
C TYR A 6 11.51 1.43 -6.24
N ASP A 7 12.83 1.31 -6.20
CA ASP A 7 13.58 1.36 -4.94
C ASP A 7 13.45 2.76 -4.28
N ALA A 8 13.53 3.83 -5.07
CA ALA A 8 13.32 5.19 -4.56
C ALA A 8 11.91 5.39 -3.97
N LEU A 9 10.88 4.84 -4.61
CA LEU A 9 9.51 4.88 -4.10
C LEU A 9 9.36 4.04 -2.82
N MET A 10 9.98 2.87 -2.77
CA MET A 10 9.97 2.03 -1.57
C MET A 10 10.65 2.70 -0.37
N GLU A 11 11.78 3.37 -0.59
CA GLU A 11 12.44 4.15 0.45
C GLU A 11 11.59 5.34 0.92
N ALA A 12 10.88 6.01 0.01
CA ALA A 12 9.95 7.07 0.38
C ALA A 12 8.78 6.56 1.25
N ILE A 13 8.25 5.36 0.95
CA ILE A 13 7.21 4.71 1.76
C ILE A 13 7.74 4.38 3.16
N LYS A 14 8.92 3.76 3.25
CA LYS A 14 9.56 3.44 4.54
C LYS A 14 9.83 4.69 5.39
N GLY A 15 10.33 5.76 4.76
CA GLY A 15 10.58 7.03 5.42
C GLY A 15 9.29 7.68 5.94
N SER A 16 8.20 7.59 5.17
CA SER A 16 6.90 8.12 5.59
C SER A 16 6.28 7.29 6.72
N ALA A 17 6.36 5.96 6.66
CA ALA A 17 5.90 5.08 7.73
C ALA A 17 6.67 5.33 9.05
N SER A 18 7.98 5.56 8.97
CA SER A 18 8.81 5.88 10.13
C SER A 18 8.33 7.14 10.85
N LYS A 19 8.01 8.21 10.10
CA LYS A 19 7.45 9.45 10.67
C LYS A 19 6.09 9.25 11.34
N ILE A 20 5.29 8.30 10.85
CA ILE A 20 4.00 7.96 11.47
C ILE A 20 4.22 7.24 12.81
N PHE A 21 5.21 6.34 12.88
CA PHE A 21 5.55 5.66 14.13
C PHE A 21 6.11 6.60 15.19
N GLU A 22 6.74 7.72 14.83
CA GLU A 22 7.17 8.77 15.78
C GLU A 22 5.99 9.39 16.56
N LEU A 23 4.74 9.24 16.10
CA LEU A 23 3.54 9.72 16.80
C LEU A 23 3.06 8.77 17.91
N ALA A 24 3.55 7.52 17.94
CA ALA A 24 3.19 6.54 18.96
C ALA A 24 4.11 6.64 20.17
N ASN A 25 3.53 6.58 21.37
CA ASN A 25 4.28 6.61 22.63
C ASN A 25 4.32 5.24 23.32
N THR A 26 3.52 4.29 22.85
CA THR A 26 3.39 2.94 23.41
C THR A 26 3.52 1.86 22.35
N GLU A 27 3.93 0.67 22.76
CA GLU A 27 4.01 -0.50 21.88
C GLU A 27 2.65 -0.86 21.25
N GLU A 28 1.56 -0.71 22.02
CA GLU A 28 0.21 -0.96 21.50
C GLU A 28 -0.20 0.04 20.41
N GLU A 29 0.18 1.30 20.55
CA GLU A 29 -0.02 2.32 19.50
C GLU A 29 0.81 2.02 18.26
N VAL A 30 2.08 1.62 18.43
CA VAL A 30 2.92 1.18 17.30
C VAL A 30 2.27 0.01 16.57
N CYS A 31 1.80 -1.01 17.29
CA CYS A 31 1.15 -2.17 16.69
C CYS A 31 -0.15 -1.81 15.95
N ARG A 32 -0.93 -0.86 16.48
CA ARG A 32 -2.14 -0.35 15.79
C ARG A 32 -1.79 0.41 14.51
N LEU A 33 -0.78 1.28 14.56
CA LEU A 33 -0.31 2.02 13.39
C LEU A 33 0.29 1.08 12.33
N GLU A 34 1.05 0.07 12.74
CA GLU A 34 1.63 -0.92 11.85
C GLU A 34 0.53 -1.67 11.09
N LYS A 35 -0.49 -2.15 11.80
CA LYS A 35 -1.64 -2.83 11.18
C LYS A 35 -2.39 -1.92 10.20
N ALA A 36 -2.59 -0.65 10.55
CA ALA A 36 -3.26 0.31 9.69
C ALA A 36 -2.46 0.60 8.41
N ILE A 37 -1.16 0.86 8.54
CA ILE A 37 -0.25 1.09 7.40
C ILE A 37 -0.20 -0.15 6.52
N HIS A 38 -0.04 -1.35 7.10
CA HIS A 38 -0.02 -2.60 6.36
C HIS A 38 -1.31 -2.81 5.56
N HIS A 39 -2.47 -2.64 6.20
CA HIS A 39 -3.76 -2.79 5.54
C HIS A 39 -3.91 -1.86 4.34
N GLU A 40 -3.58 -0.57 4.51
CA GLU A 40 -3.71 0.42 3.44
C GLU A 40 -2.77 0.13 2.27
N VAL A 41 -1.50 -0.19 2.56
CA VAL A 41 -0.51 -0.54 1.53
C VAL A 41 -0.96 -1.78 0.75
N MET A 42 -1.43 -2.82 1.44
CA MET A 42 -1.93 -4.03 0.81
C MET A 42 -3.19 -3.78 -0.03
N TYR A 43 -4.11 -2.95 0.47
CA TYR A 43 -5.34 -2.59 -0.24
C TYR A 43 -5.02 -1.86 -1.56
N LEU A 44 -4.16 -0.85 -1.50
CA LEU A 44 -3.74 -0.11 -2.70
C LEU A 44 -2.96 -0.99 -3.68
N ALA A 45 -2.11 -1.88 -3.18
CA ALA A 45 -1.39 -2.84 -4.01
C ALA A 45 -2.36 -3.78 -4.74
N ALA A 46 -3.42 -4.25 -4.06
CA ALA A 46 -4.45 -5.09 -4.65
C ALA A 46 -5.26 -4.34 -5.73
N ILE A 47 -5.60 -3.07 -5.51
CA ILE A 47 -6.24 -2.22 -6.53
C ILE A 47 -5.33 -2.07 -7.75
N ALA A 48 -4.06 -1.69 -7.55
CA ALA A 48 -3.13 -1.50 -8.65
C ALA A 48 -2.90 -2.79 -9.45
N GLN A 49 -2.90 -3.95 -8.78
CA GLN A 49 -2.83 -5.24 -9.45
C GLN A 49 -4.12 -5.53 -10.23
N SER A 50 -5.29 -5.26 -9.65
CA SER A 50 -6.59 -5.43 -10.29
C SER A 50 -6.72 -4.56 -11.55
N ASP A 51 -6.29 -3.29 -11.49
CA ASP A 51 -6.34 -2.38 -12.63
C ASP A 51 -5.44 -2.83 -13.80
N ARG A 52 -4.33 -3.53 -13.51
CA ARG A 52 -3.47 -4.10 -14.56
C ARG A 52 -4.12 -5.25 -15.33
N ILE A 53 -5.04 -5.97 -14.71
CA ILE A 53 -5.73 -7.13 -15.31
C ILE A 53 -7.17 -6.80 -15.72
N LYS A 54 -7.63 -5.59 -15.43
CA LYS A 54 -8.98 -5.13 -15.76
C LYS A 54 -9.16 -5.07 -17.28
N PRO A 55 -10.21 -5.71 -17.83
CA PRO A 55 -10.50 -5.61 -19.26
C PRO A 55 -10.83 -4.17 -19.67
N PRO A 56 -10.63 -3.78 -20.95
CA PRO A 56 -10.97 -2.44 -21.44
C PRO A 56 -12.44 -2.06 -21.21
N GLN A 57 -13.35 -3.03 -21.32
CA GLN A 57 -14.78 -2.88 -21.02
C GLN A 57 -15.14 -2.91 -19.52
N GLY A 58 -14.15 -3.02 -18.63
CA GLY A 58 -14.35 -3.17 -17.19
C GLY A 58 -14.61 -4.61 -16.75
N TRP A 59 -14.85 -4.79 -15.45
CA TRP A 59 -15.24 -6.07 -14.88
C TRP A 59 -16.70 -6.34 -15.22
N ASP A 60 -17.02 -7.53 -15.75
CA ASP A 60 -18.42 -7.95 -15.87
C ASP A 60 -19.02 -8.10 -14.47
N LEU A 61 -19.93 -7.20 -14.12
CA LEU A 61 -20.64 -7.19 -12.85
C LEU A 61 -21.53 -8.43 -12.66
N LEU A 62 -21.81 -9.17 -13.75
CA LEU A 62 -22.60 -10.40 -13.75
C LEU A 62 -21.76 -11.68 -13.84
N GLY A 63 -20.43 -11.58 -13.91
CA GLY A 63 -19.49 -12.70 -13.83
C GLY A 63 -19.58 -13.74 -14.95
N ARG A 64 -19.93 -13.35 -16.18
CA ARG A 64 -19.95 -14.22 -17.36
C ARG A 64 -18.66 -14.14 -18.19
#